data_AF-A0A4Q7BKH5-F1
#
_entry.id   AF-A0A4Q7BKH5-F1
#
_cell.length_a   1.000
_cell.length_b   1.000
_cell.length_c   1.000
_cell.angle_alpha   90.00
_cell.angle_beta   90.00
_cell.angle_gamma   90.00
#
_symmetry.space_group_name_H-M   'P 1'
#
loop_
_entity.id
_entity.type
_entity.pdbx_description
1 polymer ?
#
loop_
_entity_poly.entity_id
_entity_poly.type
_entity_poly.pdbx_seq_one_letter_code
_entity_poly.pdbx_strand_id
1 'polypeptide(L)'
;MKSNEAKKPMYIFTELGKEKLCKHCDEYWPTDSEFWFMVKSKLKDGTITFRPESACKGCYDRVYRPHHVKGVNKVRSSHEKKVAA
;
A
#
# COMPACT_ATOMS: atom_id res chain seq x y z
N MET A 1 7.64 26.73 -13.53
CA MET A 1 8.04 25.78 -14.60
C MET A 1 7.76 24.39 -14.06
N LYS A 2 6.67 23.73 -14.50
CA LYS A 2 6.36 22.35 -14.06
C LYS A 2 7.06 21.42 -15.03
N SER A 3 8.18 20.87 -14.59
CA SER A 3 8.96 19.87 -15.30
C SER A 3 8.03 18.77 -15.82
N ASN A 4 8.17 18.46 -17.10
CA ASN A 4 7.45 17.40 -17.78
C ASN A 4 8.02 16.05 -17.30
N GLU A 5 7.78 15.73 -16.03
CA GLU A 5 8.29 14.50 -15.42
C GLU A 5 7.44 13.34 -15.94
N ALA A 6 8.06 12.46 -16.73
CA ALA A 6 7.41 11.29 -17.27
C ALA A 6 6.79 10.49 -16.11
N LYS A 7 5.46 10.35 -16.10
CA LYS A 7 4.74 9.65 -15.02
C LYS A 7 5.27 8.22 -14.95
N LYS A 8 5.83 7.85 -13.79
CA LYS A 8 6.28 6.49 -13.51
C LYS A 8 5.16 5.48 -13.82
N PRO A 9 5.45 4.35 -14.50
CA PRO A 9 4.43 3.36 -14.82
C PRO A 9 3.85 2.74 -13.54
N MET A 10 2.56 2.45 -13.53
CA MET A 10 1.89 1.90 -12.33
C MET A 10 2.35 0.48 -11.98
N TYR A 11 2.74 -0.30 -12.98
CA TYR A 11 3.28 -1.65 -12.82
C TYR A 11 4.57 -1.78 -13.60
N ILE A 12 5.52 -2.52 -13.04
CA ILE A 12 6.74 -2.97 -13.72
C ILE A 12 6.89 -4.48 -13.56
N PHE A 13 7.65 -5.09 -14.46
CA PHE A 13 8.02 -6.49 -14.38
C PHE A 13 9.54 -6.56 -14.21
N THR A 14 9.97 -7.10 -13.08
CA THR A 14 11.37 -7.36 -12.74
C THR A 14 11.63 -8.86 -12.84
N GLU A 15 12.89 -9.28 -12.68
CA GLU A 15 13.25 -10.70 -12.63
C GLU A 15 12.56 -11.45 -11.47
N LEU A 16 12.18 -10.72 -10.41
CA LEU A 16 11.46 -11.25 -9.25
C LEU A 16 9.93 -11.30 -9.47
N GLY A 17 9.43 -10.69 -10.55
CA GLY A 17 8.03 -10.75 -10.95
C GLY A 17 7.37 -9.38 -11.09
N LYS A 18 6.07 -9.32 -10.80
CA LYS A 18 5.25 -8.12 -11.00
C LYS A 18 5.29 -7.24 -9.76
N GLU A 19 5.62 -5.97 -9.97
CA GLU A 19 5.66 -4.95 -8.93
C GLU A 19 4.72 -3.79 -9.27
N LYS A 20 4.23 -3.10 -8.24
CA LYS A 20 3.31 -1.96 -8.34
C LYS A 20 3.90 -0.75 -7.65
N LEU A 21 3.71 0.41 -8.24
CA LEU A 21 4.07 1.70 -7.66
C LEU A 21 3.07 2.11 -6.57
N CYS A 22 3.57 2.49 -5.39
CA CYS A 22 2.77 3.18 -4.38
C CYS A 22 2.68 4.67 -4.70
N LYS A 23 1.46 5.20 -4.81
CA LYS A 23 1.21 6.62 -5.12
C LYS A 23 1.59 7.59 -3.99
N HIS A 24 2.01 7.08 -2.84
CA HIS A 24 2.27 7.88 -1.63
C HIS A 24 3.73 7.87 -1.17
N CYS A 25 4.50 6.83 -1.52
CA CYS A 25 5.94 6.78 -1.27
C CYS A 25 6.79 6.70 -2.54
N ASP A 26 6.17 6.63 -3.73
CA ASP A 26 6.84 6.60 -5.04
C ASP A 26 7.83 5.43 -5.23
N GLU A 27 7.63 4.35 -4.48
CA GLU A 27 8.40 3.11 -4.51
C GLU A 27 7.60 1.95 -5.12
N TYR A 28 8.31 1.03 -5.78
CA TYR A 28 7.77 -0.20 -6.31
C TYR A 28 7.84 -1.32 -5.27
N TRP A 29 6.73 -2.05 -5.14
CA TRP A 29 6.62 -3.19 -4.23
C TRP A 29 5.98 -4.38 -4.94
N PRO A 30 6.35 -5.63 -4.62
CA PRO A 30 5.74 -6.82 -5.18
C PRO A 30 4.20 -6.79 -5.09
N THR A 31 3.50 -7.25 -6.12
CA THR A 31 2.02 -7.23 -6.16
C THR A 31 1.38 -8.38 -5.37
N ASP A 32 1.81 -8.58 -4.13
CA ASP A 32 1.30 -9.62 -3.25
C ASP A 32 0.54 -9.03 -2.05
N SER A 33 -0.08 -9.92 -1.27
CA SER A 33 -0.83 -9.56 -0.08
C SER A 33 0.05 -9.21 1.13
N GLU A 34 1.38 -9.33 1.03
CA GLU A 34 2.32 -8.92 2.06
C GLU A 34 2.47 -7.39 2.04
N PHE A 35 2.69 -6.81 0.86
CA PHE A 35 2.89 -5.36 0.70
C PHE A 35 1.60 -4.56 0.45
N TRP A 36 0.52 -5.21 0.01
CA TRP A 36 -0.74 -4.55 -0.33
C TRP A 36 -1.94 -5.13 0.41
N PHE A 37 -2.93 -4.27 0.72
CA PHE A 37 -4.27 -4.74 1.03
C PHE A 37 -4.98 -5.10 -0.28
N MET A 38 -5.50 -6.33 -0.37
CA MET A 38 -6.21 -6.81 -1.55
C MET A 38 -7.70 -6.46 -1.44
N VAL A 39 -8.18 -5.59 -2.32
CA VAL A 39 -9.59 -5.18 -2.38
C VAL A 39 -10.36 -6.08 -3.35
N LYS A 40 -11.54 -6.53 -2.90
CA LYS A 40 -12.47 -7.28 -3.74
C LYS A 40 -13.07 -6.35 -4.79
N SER A 41 -13.03 -6.77 -6.05
CA SER A 41 -13.67 -6.09 -7.16
C SER A 41 -14.57 -7.05 -7.90
N LYS A 42 -15.82 -6.66 -8.10
CA LYS A 42 -16.75 -7.41 -8.96
C LYS A 42 -16.59 -6.91 -10.40
N LEU A 43 -16.33 -7.82 -11.32
CA LEU A 43 -16.38 -7.54 -12.75
C LEU A 43 -17.83 -7.49 -13.23
N LYS A 44 -18.05 -6.93 -14.42
CA LYS A 44 -19.36 -6.86 -15.05
C LYS A 44 -19.97 -8.25 -15.27
N ASP A 45 -19.12 -9.24 -15.50
CA ASP A 45 -19.50 -10.64 -15.70
C ASP A 45 -19.80 -11.38 -14.37
N GLY A 46 -19.81 -10.67 -13.23
CA GLY A 46 -20.09 -11.24 -11.92
C GLY A 46 -18.89 -11.89 -11.23
N THR A 47 -17.77 -12.11 -11.94
CA THR A 47 -16.54 -12.66 -11.37
C THR A 47 -15.95 -11.73 -10.31
N ILE A 48 -15.56 -12.31 -9.16
CA ILE A 48 -14.87 -11.59 -8.09
C ILE A 48 -13.37 -11.71 -8.33
N THR A 49 -12.70 -10.56 -8.45
CA THR A 49 -11.24 -10.46 -8.55
C THR A 49 -10.68 -9.71 -7.33
N PHE A 50 -9.44 -10.00 -6.99
CA PHE A 50 -8.71 -9.29 -5.94
C PHE A 50 -7.68 -8.39 -6.59
N ARG A 51 -7.68 -7.12 -6.21
CA ARG A 51 -6.78 -6.10 -6.76
C ARG A 51 -5.97 -5.49 -5.62
N PRO A 52 -4.67 -5.23 -5.79
CA PRO A 52 -3.90 -4.50 -4.77
C PRO A 52 -4.40 -3.06 -4.68
N GLU A 53 -4.54 -2.54 -3.47
CA GLU A 53 -4.99 -1.18 -3.23
C GLU A 53 -3.96 -0.13 -3.70
N SER A 54 -4.35 1.14 -3.82
CA SER A 54 -3.50 2.21 -4.33
C SER A 54 -2.34 2.59 -3.39
N ALA A 55 -2.51 2.47 -2.07
CA ALA A 55 -1.45 2.67 -1.08
C ALA A 55 -0.88 1.33 -0.57
N CYS A 56 0.45 1.25 -0.43
CA CYS A 56 1.10 0.11 0.23
C CYS A 56 0.69 0.05 1.70
N LYS A 57 0.82 -1.11 2.36
CA LYS A 57 0.44 -1.26 3.77
C LYS A 57 1.14 -0.26 4.69
N GLY A 58 2.40 0.08 4.41
CA GLY A 58 3.15 1.09 5.17
C GLY A 58 2.55 2.51 5.07
N CYS A 59 1.98 2.87 3.91
CA CYS A 59 1.30 4.16 3.73
C CYS A 59 -0.18 4.12 4.11
N TYR A 60 -0.79 2.93 4.18
CA TYR A 60 -2.24 2.77 4.30
C TYR A 60 -2.83 3.49 5.51
N ASP A 61 -2.23 3.35 6.70
CA ASP A 61 -2.75 4.00 7.90
C ASP A 61 -2.64 5.51 7.83
N ARG A 62 -1.52 6.03 7.31
CA ARG A 62 -1.36 7.48 7.12
C ARG A 62 -2.37 8.06 6.12
N VAL A 63 -2.73 7.30 5.09
CA VAL A 63 -3.60 7.76 3.98
C VAL A 63 -5.08 7.59 4.32
N TYR A 64 -5.48 6.40 4.75
CA TYR A 64 -6.89 6.03 4.93
C TYR A 64 -7.35 6.03 6.39
N ARG A 65 -6.42 5.92 7.35
CA ARG A 65 -6.74 5.87 8.79
C ARG A 65 -5.88 6.85 9.59
N PRO A 66 -5.82 8.14 9.22
CA PRO A 66 -4.86 9.08 9.82
C PRO A 66 -4.99 9.21 11.34
N HIS A 67 -6.18 8.97 11.90
CA HIS A 67 -6.42 8.94 13.35
C HIS A 67 -5.68 7.81 14.09
N HIS A 68 -5.28 6.73 13.40
CA HIS A 68 -4.49 5.63 13.98
C HIS A 68 -3.03 6.03 14.22
N VAL A 69 -2.52 6.99 13.45
CA VAL A 69 -1.11 7.44 13.52
C VAL A 69 -0.97 8.85 14.09
N LYS A 70 -2.07 9.57 14.30
CA LYS A 70 -2.07 10.93 14.84
C LYS A 70 -1.74 10.94 16.34
N GLY A 71 -0.57 11.46 16.69
CA GLY A 71 -0.09 11.63 18.07
C GLY A 71 1.29 11.01 18.30
N VAL A 72 1.94 11.39 19.39
CA VAL A 72 3.27 10.87 19.75
C VAL A 72 3.15 9.44 20.31
N ASN A 73 4.02 8.53 19.90
CA ASN A 73 4.13 7.13 20.41
C ASN A 73 2.83 6.30 20.33
N LYS A 74 1.95 6.60 19.35
CA LYS A 74 0.65 5.93 19.20
C LYS A 74 0.76 4.56 18.52
N VAL A 75 1.65 4.42 17.55
CA VAL A 75 1.91 3.15 16.86
C VAL A 75 2.95 2.39 17.67
N ARG A 76 2.58 1.21 18.15
CA ARG A 76 3.46 0.31 18.93
C ARG A 76 3.34 -1.10 18.38
N SER A 77 4.46 -1.81 18.31
CA SER A 77 4.50 -3.23 18.00
C SER A 77 3.74 -4.05 19.07
N SER A 78 3.32 -5.26 18.71
CA SER A 78 2.67 -6.17 19.68
C SER A 78 3.58 -6.46 20.89
N HIS A 79 4.89 -6.55 20.66
CA HIS A 79 5.89 -6.75 21.71
C HIS A 79 5.91 -5.57 22.70
N GLU A 80 5.94 -4.34 22.20
CA GLU A 80 5.91 -3.13 23.03
C GLU A 80 4.60 -2.99 23.83
N LYS A 81 3.48 -3.50 23.30
CA LYS A 81 2.19 -3.51 24.03
C LYS A 81 2.18 -4.50 25.19
N LYS A 82 2.86 -5.64 25.05
CA LYS A 82 2.90 -6.69 26.09
C LYS A 82 3.83 -6.35 27.26
N VAL A 83 4.88 -5.57 27.02
CA VAL A 83 5.85 -5.16 28.06
C VAL A 83 5.30 -4.04 28.95
N ALA A 84 4.27 -3.31 28.50
CA ALA A 84 3.70 -2.17 29.21
C ALA A 84 2.47 -2.52 30.08
N ALA A 85 2.20 -3.80 30.34
CA ALA A 85 1.06 -4.29 31.12
C ALA A 85 1.49 -4.83 32.49
#